data_AF-A0A842MBJ6-F1
#
_entry.id   AF-A0A842MBJ6-F1
#
_cell.length_a   1.000
_cell.length_b   1.000
_cell.length_c   1.000
_cell.angle_alpha   90.00
_cell.angle_beta   90.00
_cell.angle_gamma   90.00
#
_symmetry.space_group_name_H-M   'P 1'
#
loop_
_entity.id
_entity.type
_entity.pdbx_description
1 polymer ?
#
loop_
_entity_poly.entity_id
_entity_poly.type
_entity_poly.pdbx_seq_one_letter_code
_entity_poly.pdbx_strand_id
1 'polypeptide(L)'
;MKACVLYSGGKDSSLMATILKRLNLEVELVTANFGVYKSWVPAAESAKALGFPHKVMKLDQEILCEAVEKIIGDGFPNNGIDFVHRQVLEAAASEYDIIADGTRRDDRTPKLTRDEIRSFEDRNSVEYINLAGLGYKT
;
A
#
# COMPACT_ATOMS: atom_id res chain seq x y z
N MET A 1 -1.91 7.31 17.72
CA MET A 1 -1.06 6.32 17.02
C MET A 1 -0.98 6.76 15.56
N LYS A 2 0.22 6.73 14.99
CA LYS A 2 0.47 7.18 13.61
C LYS A 2 0.25 6.01 12.66
N ALA A 3 -0.66 6.17 11.71
CA ALA A 3 -0.98 5.17 10.71
C ALA A 3 -0.45 5.59 9.34
N CYS A 4 0.31 4.71 8.70
CA CYS A 4 0.71 4.86 7.31
C CYS A 4 -0.38 4.26 6.42
N VAL A 5 -0.83 5.02 5.42
CA VAL A 5 -1.66 4.49 4.33
C VAL A 5 -0.82 4.42 3.07
N LEU A 6 -0.59 3.21 2.55
CA LEU A 6 -0.03 3.01 1.22
C LEU A 6 -0.98 3.61 0.18
N TYR A 7 -0.52 4.67 -0.47
CA TYR A 7 -1.37 5.63 -1.16
C TYR A 7 -1.01 5.77 -2.64
N SER A 8 -1.97 5.49 -3.51
CA SER A 8 -1.83 5.60 -4.96
C SER A 8 -2.39 6.90 -5.55
N GLY A 9 -3.08 7.72 -4.75
CA GLY A 9 -3.88 8.84 -5.24
C GLY A 9 -5.30 8.46 -5.68
N GLY A 10 -5.63 7.16 -5.68
CA GLY A 10 -6.94 6.65 -6.06
C GLY A 10 -8.02 6.85 -4.99
N LYS A 11 -9.29 6.65 -5.40
CA LYS A 11 -10.45 6.80 -4.51
C LYS A 11 -10.45 5.82 -3.34
N ASP A 12 -10.00 4.58 -3.54
CA ASP A 12 -10.09 3.53 -2.52
C ASP A 12 -9.03 3.74 -1.42
N SER A 13 -7.78 4.05 -1.79
CA SER A 13 -6.76 4.48 -0.83
C SER A 13 -7.14 5.80 -0.13
N SER A 14 -7.86 6.70 -0.81
CA SER A 14 -8.37 7.94 -0.20
C SER A 14 -9.51 7.68 0.78
N LEU A 15 -10.36 6.68 0.50
CA LEU A 15 -11.40 6.22 1.39
C LEU A 15 -10.79 5.62 2.65
N MET A 16 -9.78 4.74 2.52
CA MET A 16 -9.07 4.18 3.67
C MET A 16 -8.51 5.28 4.59
N ALA A 17 -7.76 6.23 4.01
CA ALA A 17 -7.25 7.38 4.75
C ALA A 17 -8.34 8.17 5.49
N THR A 18 -9.49 8.37 4.84
CA THR A 18 -10.64 9.08 5.42
C THR A 18 -11.29 8.29 6.55
N ILE A 19 -11.42 6.96 6.40
CA ILE A 19 -11.94 6.08 7.45
C ILE A 19 -11.04 6.15 8.69
N LEU A 20 -9.73 5.95 8.54
CA LEU A 20 -8.79 5.98 9.66
C LEU A 20 -8.75 7.34 10.36
N LYS A 21 -8.81 8.44 9.59
CA LYS A 21 -8.92 9.79 10.16
C LYS A 21 -10.21 9.98 10.96
N ARG A 22 -11.34 9.42 10.50
CA ARG A 22 -12.61 9.45 11.25
C ARG A 22 -12.59 8.57 12.49
N LEU A 23 -11.75 7.55 12.54
CA LEU A 23 -11.45 6.76 13.73
C LEU A 23 -10.42 7.42 14.66
N ASN A 24 -10.09 8.69 14.41
CA ASN A 24 -9.21 9.52 15.24
C ASN A 24 -7.74 9.03 15.28
N LEU A 25 -7.28 8.40 14.19
CA LEU A 25 -5.87 8.07 13.97
C LEU A 25 -5.15 9.23 13.26
N GLU A 26 -3.85 9.37 13.55
CA GLU A 26 -2.99 10.32 12.85
C GLU A 26 -2.50 9.67 11.55
N VAL A 27 -3.07 10.08 10.43
CA VAL A 27 -2.84 9.42 9.12
C VAL A 27 -1.76 10.15 8.32
N GLU A 28 -0.75 9.42 7.86
CA GLU A 28 0.24 9.85 6.87
C GLU A 28 0.11 9.01 5.60
N LEU A 29 -0.02 9.68 4.44
CA LEU A 29 -0.13 9.00 3.15
C LEU A 29 1.25 8.76 2.58
N VAL A 30 1.55 7.50 2.23
CA VAL A 30 2.89 7.10 1.79
C VAL A 30 2.80 6.48 0.41
N THR A 31 3.56 7.04 -0.55
CA THR A 31 3.66 6.48 -1.90
C THR A 31 5.06 5.94 -2.14
N ALA A 32 5.17 4.64 -2.43
CA ALA A 32 6.44 4.01 -2.79
C ALA A 32 6.93 4.49 -4.16
N ASN A 33 8.24 4.71 -4.29
CA ASN A 33 8.89 5.07 -5.54
C ASN A 33 10.26 4.39 -5.66
N PHE A 34 10.53 3.86 -6.84
CA PHE A 34 11.72 3.05 -7.13
C PHE A 34 12.75 3.78 -8.01
N GLY A 35 12.71 5.12 -8.06
CA GLY A 35 13.70 5.92 -8.78
C GLY A 35 13.54 6.01 -10.30
N VAL A 36 12.63 5.25 -10.92
CA VAL A 36 12.48 5.21 -12.39
C VAL A 36 11.71 6.41 -12.95
N TYR A 37 10.54 6.69 -12.41
CA TYR A 37 9.66 7.78 -12.86
C TYR A 37 9.00 8.43 -11.65
N LYS A 38 8.66 9.73 -11.74
CA LYS A 38 7.95 10.47 -10.68
C LYS A 38 6.46 10.11 -10.65
N SER A 39 6.15 8.82 -10.54
CA SER A 39 4.79 8.27 -10.50
C SER A 39 3.98 8.70 -9.27
N TRP A 40 4.63 9.25 -8.24
CA TRP A 40 4.01 9.69 -7.00
C TRP A 40 3.35 11.09 -7.08
N VAL A 41 3.60 11.87 -8.14
CA VAL A 41 3.10 13.25 -8.25
C VAL A 41 1.57 13.35 -8.15
N PRO A 42 0.78 12.54 -8.88
CA PRO A 42 -0.68 12.57 -8.74
C PRO A 42 -1.15 12.21 -7.33
N ALA A 43 -0.47 11.29 -6.65
CA ALA A 43 -0.77 10.94 -5.26
C ALA A 43 -0.49 12.11 -4.32
N ALA A 44 0.62 12.83 -4.49
CA ALA A 44 0.90 14.01 -3.68
C ALA A 44 -0.16 15.12 -3.87
N GLU A 45 -0.62 15.33 -5.11
CA GLU A 45 -1.67 16.30 -5.41
C GLU A 45 -3.01 15.93 -4.77
N SER A 46 -3.42 14.66 -4.89
CA SER A 46 -4.64 14.14 -4.25
C SER A 46 -4.57 14.25 -2.72
N ALA A 47 -3.42 13.91 -2.12
CA ALA A 47 -3.20 14.04 -0.68
C ALA A 47 -3.34 15.49 -0.20
N LYS A 48 -2.75 16.43 -0.94
CA LYS A 48 -2.86 17.87 -0.68
C LYS A 48 -4.31 18.35 -0.76
N ALA A 49 -5.05 17.92 -1.79
CA ALA A 49 -6.46 18.29 -1.97
C ALA A 49 -7.35 17.75 -0.83
N LEU A 50 -7.02 16.57 -0.28
CA LEU A 50 -7.72 15.96 0.84
C LEU A 50 -7.25 16.45 2.23
N GLY A 51 -6.20 17.26 2.28
CA GLY A 51 -5.65 17.79 3.54
C GLY A 51 -4.98 16.72 4.41
N PHE A 52 -4.25 15.79 3.78
CA PHE A 52 -3.41 14.81 4.48
C PHE A 52 -1.92 15.10 4.26
N PRO A 53 -1.05 14.81 5.25
CA PRO A 53 0.38 14.79 5.03
C PRO A 53 0.75 13.65 4.08
N HIS A 54 1.72 13.91 3.19
CA HIS A 54 2.18 12.96 2.17
C HIS A 54 3.69 12.80 2.22
N LYS A 55 4.15 11.55 2.13
CA LYS A 55 5.56 11.17 2.08
C LYS A 55 5.80 10.27 0.87
N VAL A 56 6.93 10.49 0.20
CA VAL A 56 7.44 9.57 -0.81
C VAL A 56 8.45 8.64 -0.16
N MET A 57 8.15 7.34 -0.16
CA MET A 57 9.06 6.31 0.33
C MET A 57 9.92 5.84 -0.83
N LYS A 58 11.22 6.12 -0.76
CA LYS A 58 12.18 5.68 -1.80
C LYS A 58 12.65 4.27 -1.46
N LEU A 59 12.45 3.35 -2.38
CA LEU A 59 12.86 1.96 -2.27
C LEU A 59 13.88 1.62 -3.36
N ASP A 60 14.61 0.52 -3.15
CA ASP A 60 15.61 0.05 -4.09
C ASP A 60 14.99 -0.30 -5.45
N GLN A 61 15.62 0.17 -6.52
CA GLN A 61 15.22 -0.14 -7.88
C GLN A 61 15.32 -1.64 -8.20
N GLU A 62 16.19 -2.39 -7.50
CA GLU A 62 16.33 -3.84 -7.65
C GLU A 62 15.01 -4.59 -7.41
N ILE A 63 14.18 -4.12 -6.47
CA ILE A 63 12.84 -4.69 -6.22
C ILE A 63 11.97 -4.60 -7.48
N LEU A 64 12.04 -3.49 -8.20
CA LEU A 64 11.27 -3.31 -9.42
C LEU A 64 11.82 -4.17 -10.56
N CYS A 65 13.14 -4.35 -10.64
CA CYS A 65 13.78 -5.25 -11.60
C CYS A 65 13.33 -6.71 -11.40
N GLU A 66 13.36 -7.21 -10.17
CA GLU A 66 12.89 -8.57 -9.87
C GLU A 66 11.40 -8.73 -10.19
N ALA A 67 10.58 -7.71 -9.89
CA ALA A 67 9.18 -7.72 -10.26
C ALA A 67 8.99 -7.85 -11.77
N VAL A 68 9.75 -7.10 -12.58
CA VAL A 68 9.69 -7.17 -14.04
C VAL A 68 10.11 -8.55 -14.55
N GLU A 69 11.15 -9.16 -13.99
CA GLU A 69 11.55 -10.52 -14.34
C GLU A 69 10.43 -11.54 -14.11
N LYS A 70 9.73 -11.47 -12.97
CA LYS A 70 8.56 -12.30 -12.69
C LYS A 70 7.45 -12.08 -13.73
N ILE A 71 7.13 -10.82 -14.04
CA ILE A 71 6.08 -10.48 -15.02
C ILE A 71 6.41 -11.05 -16.41
N ILE A 72 7.67 -10.94 -16.84
CA ILE A 72 8.12 -11.48 -18.14
C ILE A 72 8.06 -13.01 -18.13
N GLY A 73 8.51 -13.65 -17.04
CA GLY A 73 8.51 -15.10 -16.90
C GLY A 73 7.10 -15.71 -16.85
N ASP A 74 6.17 -15.06 -16.16
CA ASP A 74 4.79 -15.52 -16.02
C ASP A 74 3.93 -15.21 -17.26
N GLY A 75 4.29 -14.15 -18.00
CA GLY A 75 3.48 -13.63 -19.11
C GLY A 75 2.24 -12.83 -18.66
N PHE A 76 2.08 -12.59 -17.36
CA PHE A 76 1.01 -11.79 -16.76
C PHE A 76 1.51 -11.09 -15.48
N PRO A 77 0.89 -9.97 -15.06
CA PRO A 77 1.54 -9.08 -14.08
C PRO A 77 1.35 -9.49 -12.61
N ASN A 78 0.46 -10.43 -12.31
CA ASN A 78 -0.09 -10.60 -10.96
C ASN A 78 0.99 -10.85 -9.91
N ASN A 79 1.85 -11.85 -10.11
CA ASN A 79 2.89 -12.20 -9.14
C ASN A 79 3.93 -11.09 -8.96
N GLY A 80 4.22 -10.31 -10.02
CA GLY A 80 5.10 -9.15 -9.92
C GLY A 80 4.48 -8.04 -9.06
N ILE A 81 3.19 -7.74 -9.24
CA ILE A 81 2.47 -6.75 -8.42
C ILE A 81 2.39 -7.22 -6.97
N ASP A 82 2.06 -8.50 -6.75
CA ASP A 82 2.00 -9.13 -5.44
C ASP A 82 3.34 -9.10 -4.70
N PHE A 83 4.44 -9.33 -5.42
CA PHE A 83 5.79 -9.22 -4.89
C PHE A 83 6.12 -7.78 -4.46
N VAL A 84 5.91 -6.79 -5.34
CA VAL A 84 6.18 -5.38 -5.03
C VAL A 84 5.37 -4.93 -3.83
N HIS A 85 4.09 -5.28 -3.77
CA HIS A 85 3.22 -4.90 -2.66
C HIS A 85 3.73 -5.42 -1.31
N ARG A 86 4.18 -6.68 -1.26
CA ARG A 86 4.79 -7.27 -0.05
C ARG A 86 6.06 -6.53 0.36
N GLN A 87 6.94 -6.19 -0.59
CA GLN A 87 8.17 -5.43 -0.28
C GLN A 87 7.86 -4.04 0.28
N VAL A 88 6.82 -3.36 -0.25
CA VAL A 88 6.40 -2.06 0.25
C VAL A 88 5.81 -2.15 1.66
N LEU A 89 5.04 -3.22 1.96
CA LEU A 89 4.51 -3.46 3.30
C LEU A 89 5.63 -3.68 4.33
N GLU A 90 6.62 -4.52 4.01
CA GLU A 90 7.78 -4.75 4.88
C GLU A 90 8.57 -3.47 5.12
N ALA A 91 8.78 -2.65 4.07
CA ALA A 91 9.44 -1.36 4.23
C ALA A 91 8.65 -0.40 5.12
N ALA A 92 7.32 -0.33 4.96
CA ALA A 92 6.46 0.49 5.81
C ALA A 92 6.46 0.02 7.28
N ALA A 93 6.50 -1.29 7.51
CA ALA A 93 6.53 -1.86 8.85
C ALA A 93 7.78 -1.47 9.66
N SER A 94 8.87 -1.08 8.99
CA SER A 94 10.07 -0.57 9.66
C SER A 94 9.92 0.84 10.26
N GLU A 95 8.89 1.59 9.85
CA GLU A 95 8.70 3.00 10.23
C GLU A 95 7.37 3.29 10.94
N TYR A 96 6.39 2.38 10.91
CA TYR A 96 5.04 2.62 11.40
C TYR A 96 4.47 1.40 12.13
N ASP A 97 3.73 1.64 13.23
CA ASP A 97 3.05 0.58 13.99
C ASP A 97 1.73 0.13 13.35
N ILE A 98 1.08 1.02 12.58
CA ILE A 98 -0.18 0.74 11.89
C ILE A 98 0.03 1.00 10.40
N ILE A 99 -0.17 -0.03 9.59
CA ILE A 99 -0.04 0.02 8.14
C ILE A 99 -1.40 -0.28 7.53
N ALA A 100 -1.81 0.54 6.59
CA ALA A 100 -3.05 0.36 5.88
C ALA A 100 -2.90 0.53 4.37
N ASP A 101 -3.81 -0.07 3.61
CA ASP A 101 -3.85 0.12 2.18
C ASP A 101 -5.28 0.13 1.61
N GLY A 102 -5.35 0.32 0.28
CA GLY A 102 -6.61 0.37 -0.45
C GLY A 102 -7.09 -0.97 -0.99
N THR A 103 -6.51 -2.12 -0.60
CA THR A 103 -6.91 -3.44 -1.14
C THR A 103 -8.32 -3.80 -0.68
N ARG A 104 -9.19 -4.18 -1.61
CA ARG A 104 -10.62 -4.41 -1.36
C ARG A 104 -11.00 -5.88 -1.37
N ARG A 105 -12.24 -6.15 -0.95
CA ARG A 105 -12.80 -7.50 -0.92
C ARG A 105 -12.71 -8.22 -2.26
N ASP A 106 -13.04 -7.53 -3.35
CA ASP A 106 -13.21 -8.13 -4.67
C ASP A 106 -11.94 -8.01 -5.55
N ASP A 107 -10.89 -7.38 -5.04
CA ASP A 107 -9.60 -7.31 -5.73
C ASP A 107 -8.93 -8.70 -5.69
N ARG A 108 -8.32 -9.09 -6.83
CA ARG A 108 -7.56 -10.34 -6.97
C ARG A 108 -6.08 -10.17 -6.62
N THR A 109 -5.50 -9.04 -7.00
CA THR A 109 -4.09 -8.69 -6.82
C THR A 109 -3.98 -7.16 -6.73
N PRO A 110 -3.11 -6.60 -5.85
CA PRO A 110 -2.36 -7.30 -4.82
C PRO A 110 -3.26 -7.73 -3.66
N LYS A 111 -2.98 -8.89 -3.05
CA LYS A 111 -3.74 -9.35 -1.88
C LYS A 111 -2.94 -10.32 -1.01
N LEU A 112 -2.92 -10.07 0.29
CA LEU A 112 -2.39 -11.01 1.27
C LEU A 112 -3.51 -11.95 1.72
N THR A 113 -3.16 -13.23 1.87
CA THR A 113 -3.99 -14.22 2.55
C THR A 113 -4.04 -13.94 4.05
N ARG A 114 -5.02 -14.54 4.75
CA ARG A 114 -5.14 -14.40 6.20
C ARG A 114 -3.89 -14.86 6.96
N ASP A 115 -3.23 -15.91 6.47
CA ASP A 115 -2.03 -16.45 7.10
C ASP A 115 -0.81 -15.55 6.85
N GLU A 116 -0.72 -14.96 5.65
CA GLU A 116 0.30 -13.93 5.36
C GLU A 116 0.11 -12.67 6.19
N ILE A 117 -1.13 -12.20 6.40
CA ILE A 117 -1.43 -11.05 7.27
C ILE A 117 -0.95 -11.33 8.69
N ARG A 118 -1.35 -12.47 9.27
CA ARG A 118 -0.91 -12.86 10.62
C ARG A 118 0.60 -12.93 10.73
N SER A 119 1.25 -13.59 9.77
CA SER A 119 2.71 -13.66 9.75
C SER A 119 3.37 -12.29 9.65
N PHE A 120 2.83 -11.39 8.84
CA PHE A 120 3.32 -10.03 8.68
C PHE A 120 3.17 -9.21 9.97
N GLU A 121 2.00 -9.25 10.59
CA GLU A 121 1.71 -8.58 11.87
C GLU A 121 2.61 -9.11 12.99
N ASP A 122 2.73 -10.44 13.12
CA ASP A 122 3.52 -11.09 14.17
C ASP A 122 5.02 -10.82 14.00
N ARG A 123 5.55 -10.93 12.77
CA ARG A 123 6.99 -10.73 12.51
C ARG A 123 7.45 -9.30 12.72
N ASN A 124 6.59 -8.34 12.39
CA ASN A 124 6.93 -6.93 12.45
C ASN A 124 6.38 -6.22 13.70
N SER A 125 5.54 -6.88 14.50
CA SER A 125 4.83 -6.28 15.65
C SER A 125 3.99 -5.06 15.26
N VAL A 126 3.22 -5.18 14.18
CA VAL A 126 2.41 -4.11 13.59
C VAL A 126 0.95 -4.53 13.40
N GLU A 127 0.05 -3.56 13.22
CA GLU A 127 -1.35 -3.78 12.81
C GLU A 127 -1.52 -3.52 11.31
N TYR A 128 -2.20 -4.43 10.59
CA TYR A 128 -2.48 -4.28 9.17
C TYR A 128 -3.98 -4.11 8.88
N ILE A 129 -4.35 -3.00 8.23
CA ILE A 129 -5.74 -2.63 7.97
C ILE A 129 -5.99 -2.46 6.46
N ASN A 130 -7.05 -3.07 5.94
CA ASN A 130 -7.44 -2.94 4.53
C ASN A 130 -8.96 -2.80 4.35
N LEU A 131 -9.43 -2.66 3.11
CA LEU A 131 -10.83 -2.54 2.76
C LEU A 131 -11.48 -3.91 2.45
N ALA A 132 -11.01 -5.00 3.07
CA ALA A 132 -11.53 -6.35 2.80
C ALA A 132 -13.03 -6.52 3.13
N GLY A 133 -13.61 -5.64 3.95
CA GLY A 133 -15.05 -5.61 4.22
C GLY A 133 -15.89 -4.86 3.17
N LEU A 134 -15.26 -4.13 2.25
CA LEU A 134 -15.94 -3.29 1.26
C LEU A 134 -15.76 -3.88 -0.14
N GLY A 135 -16.89 -4.14 -0.80
CA GLY A 135 -16.92 -4.63 -2.17
C GLY A 135 -17.52 -3.63 -3.15
N TYR A 136 -17.47 -3.98 -4.43
CA TYR A 136 -18.13 -3.27 -5.51
C TYR A 136 -19.51 -3.88 -5.77
N LYS A 137 -20.46 -3.04 -6.20
CA LYS A 137 -21.74 -3.53 -6.69
C LYS A 137 -21.52 -4.09 -8.10
N THR A 138 -21.52 -5.41 -8.24
CA THR A 138 -21.61 -6.10 -9.53
C THR A 138 -22.99 -5.95 -10.14
#